data_AF-A0A4R4K582-F1
#
_entry.id   AF-A0A4R4K582-F1
#
_cell.length_a   1.000
_cell.length_b   1.000
_cell.length_c   1.000
_cell.angle_alpha   90.00
_cell.angle_beta   90.00
_cell.angle_gamma   90.00
#
_symmetry.space_group_name_H-M   'P 1'
#
loop_
_entity.id
_entity.type
_entity.pdbx_description
1 polymer ?
#
loop_
_entity_poly.entity_id
_entity_poly.type
_entity_poly.pdbx_seq_one_letter_code
_entity_poly.pdbx_strand_id
1 'polypeptide(L)' 'MSAEKERGNILTTVVMKTQIRQTQLILGIITDEGKAELIEWMLYAQKIQAVDPSTVPDIQWPKTPE' A
#
# COMPACT_ATOMS: atom_id res chain seq x y z
N MET A 1 -16.31 2.80 12.55
CA MET A 1 -15.27 1.87 12.07
C MET A 1 -14.00 2.23 12.81
N SER A 2 -13.31 1.28 13.46
CA SER A 2 -12.06 1.59 14.15
C SER A 2 -10.96 1.90 13.13
N ALA A 3 -10.04 2.82 13.43
CA ALA A 3 -8.90 3.16 12.58
C ALA A 3 -8.11 1.91 12.12
N GLU A 4 -8.03 0.91 12.99
CA GLU A 4 -7.46 -0.40 12.70
C GLU A 4 -8.12 -1.13 11.52
N LYS A 5 -9.45 -1.06 11.41
CA LYS A 5 -10.21 -1.66 10.31
C LYS A 5 -9.94 -0.92 9.00
N GLU A 6 -9.84 0.40 9.05
CA GLU A 6 -9.55 1.21 7.87
C GLU A 6 -8.13 0.97 7.35
N ARG A 7 -7.15 0.88 8.26
CA ARG A 7 -5.79 0.45 7.96
C ARG A 7 -5.76 -0.89 7.21
N GLY A 8 -6.48 -1.88 7.72
CA GLY A 8 -6.59 -3.20 7.08
C GLY A 8 -7.19 -3.15 5.67
N ASN A 9 -8.23 -2.34 5.47
CA ASN A 9 -8.84 -2.14 4.15
C ASN A 9 -7.87 -1.49 3.15
N ILE A 10 -7.10 -0.48 3.59
CA ILE A 10 -6.11 0.20 2.75
C ILE A 10 -5.02 -0.80 2.36
N LEU A 11 -4.46 -1.55 3.31
CA LEU A 11 -3.44 -2.56 3.02
C LEU A 11 -3.93 -3.65 2.08
N THR A 12 -5.19 -4.09 2.24
CA THR A 12 -5.81 -5.04 1.31
C THR A 12 -5.87 -4.48 -0.11
N THR A 13 -6.22 -3.20 -0.24
CA THR A 13 -6.24 -2.50 -1.54
C THR A 13 -4.85 -2.44 -2.16
N VAL A 14 -3.82 -2.12 -1.38
CA VAL A 14 -2.43 -2.14 -1.85
C VAL A 14 -2.07 -3.52 -2.42
N VAL A 15 -2.31 -4.58 -1.65
CA VAL A 15 -2.01 -5.96 -2.07
C VAL A 15 -2.73 -6.31 -3.37
N MET A 16 -4.03 -6.00 -3.48
CA MET A 16 -4.82 -6.24 -4.69
C MET A 16 -4.27 -5.49 -5.92
N LYS A 17 -3.82 -4.25 -5.73
CA LYS A 17 -3.26 -3.41 -6.82
C LYS A 17 -1.87 -3.87 -7.25
N THR A 18 -1.06 -4.39 -6.33
CA THR A 18 0.32 -4.80 -6.60
C THR A 18 0.49 -6.27 -6.96
N GLN A 19 -0.52 -7.11 -6.78
CA GLN A 19 -0.41 -8.57 -6.94
C GLN A 19 0.14 -8.98 -8.32
N ILE A 20 -0.37 -8.38 -9.40
CA ILE A 20 0.07 -8.69 -10.76
C ILE A 20 1.56 -8.31 -10.96
N ARG A 21 1.98 -7.15 -10.44
CA ARG A 21 3.37 -6.69 -10.51
C ARG A 21 4.30 -7.58 -9.69
N GLN A 22 3.86 -8.06 -8.53
CA GLN A 22 4.62 -9.05 -7.76
C GLN A 22 4.83 -10.35 -8.55
N THR A 23 3.80 -10.84 -9.25
CA THR A 23 3.93 -11.98 -10.15
C THR A 23 4.91 -11.70 -11.29
N GLN A 24 4.83 -10.53 -11.93
CA GLN A 24 5.77 -10.11 -12.97
C GLN A 24 7.20 -10.01 -12.45
N LEU A 25 7.41 -9.53 -11.22
CA LEU A 25 8.70 -9.44 -10.56
C LEU A 25 9.30 -10.83 -10.33
N ILE A 26 8.50 -11.76 -9.80
CA ILE A 26 8.92 -13.16 -9.57
C ILE A 26 9.30 -13.84 -10.88
N LEU A 27 8.55 -13.58 -11.95
CA LEU A 27 8.80 -14.12 -13.28
C LEU A 27 9.97 -13.40 -13.99
N GLY A 28 10.47 -12.29 -13.45
CA GLY A 28 11.54 -11.49 -14.07
C GLY A 28 11.11 -10.73 -15.33
N ILE A 29 9.81 -10.54 -15.54
CA ILE A 29 9.22 -9.87 -16.73
C ILE A 29 8.69 -8.47 -16.41
N ILE A 30 8.87 -7.99 -15.18
CA ILE A 30 8.42 -6.66 -14.77
C ILE A 30 9.21 -5.59 -15.52
N THR A 31 8.53 -4.53 -15.96
CA THR A 31 9.19 -3.37 -16.56
C THR A 31 9.77 -2.46 -15.49
N ASP A 32 10.67 -1.56 -15.86
CA ASP A 32 11.23 -0.59 -14.92
C ASP A 32 10.14 0.33 -14.34
N GLU A 33 9.13 0.67 -15.13
CA GLU A 33 7.96 1.44 -14.68
C GLU A 33 7.13 0.64 -13.68
N GLY A 34 6.81 -0.62 -14.00
CA GLY A 34 6.06 -1.49 -13.08
C GLY A 34 6.79 -1.74 -11.77
N LYS A 35 8.13 -1.77 -11.81
CA LYS A 35 8.97 -1.88 -10.61
C LYS A 35 8.95 -0.59 -9.79
N ALA A 36 9.03 0.58 -10.44
CA ALA A 36 8.93 1.87 -9.77
C ALA A 36 7.56 2.02 -9.07
N GLU A 37 6.47 1.72 -9.77
CA GLU A 37 5.11 1.73 -9.20
C GLU A 37 5.00 0.75 -8.02
N LEU A 38 5.53 -0.48 -8.15
CA LEU A 38 5.54 -1.46 -7.05
C LEU A 38 6.26 -0.91 -5.82
N ILE A 39 7.39 -0.23 -6.00
CA ILE A 39 8.14 0.42 -4.91
C ILE A 39 7.29 1.52 -4.25
N GLU A 40 6.62 2.37 -5.03
CA GLU A 40 5.76 3.44 -4.50
C GLU A 40 4.59 2.88 -3.66
N TRP A 41 3.93 1.83 -4.15
CA TRP A 41 2.87 1.15 -3.41
C TRP A 41 3.38 0.50 -2.12
N MET A 42 4.57 -0.10 -2.14
CA MET A 42 5.19 -0.69 -0.94
C MET A 42 5.62 0.37 0.08
N LEU A 43 6.12 1.53 -0.37
CA LEU A 43 6.42 2.68 0.50
C LEU A 43 5.14 3.27 1.09
N TYR A 44 4.06 3.34 0.31
CA TYR A 44 2.75 3.76 0.78
C TYR A 44 2.22 2.81 1.88
N ALA A 45 2.26 1.50 1.67
CA ALA A 45 1.86 0.53 2.69
C ALA A 45 2.68 0.63 3.98
N GLN A 46 3.98 0.93 3.89
CA GLN A 46 4.82 1.19 5.06
C GLN A 46 4.38 2.45 5.82
N LYS A 47 4.05 3.53 5.12
CA LYS A 47 3.49 4.75 5.75
C LYS A 47 2.19 4.44 6.48
N ILE A 48 1.28 3.69 5.84
CA ILE A 48 0.00 3.26 6.45
C ILE A 48 0.22 2.42 7.72
N GLN A 49 1.21 1.53 7.71
CA GLN A 49 1.55 0.73 8.90
C GLN A 49 2.19 1.56 10.02
N ALA A 50 2.95 2.60 9.66
CA ALA A 50 3.61 3.50 10.60
C ALA A 50 2.65 4.52 11.23
N VAL A 51 1.46 4.74 10.66
CA VAL A 51 0.42 5.55 11.29
C VAL A 51 -0.06 4.84 12.55
N ASP A 52 0.09 5.51 13.69
CA ASP A 52 -0.38 5.01 14.98
C ASP A 52 -1.91 5.16 15.06
N PRO A 53 -2.68 4.06 15.13
CA PRO A 53 -4.14 4.11 15.19
C PRO A 53 -4.67 4.69 16.53
N SER A 54 -3.80 4.96 17.50
CA SER A 54 -4.14 5.58 18.79
C SER A 54 -4.33 7.09 18.68
N THR A 55 -3.94 7.74 17.58
CA THR A 55 -4.13 9.18 17.35
C THR A 55 -5.53 9.55 16.85
N VAL A 56 -6.54 8.73 17.19
CA VAL A 56 -7.95 9.04 16.94
C VAL A 56 -8.37 10.35 17.64
N PRO A 57 -9.29 11.14 17.06
CA PRO A 57 -10.18 10.82 15.93
C PRO A 57 -9.77 11.37 14.55
N ASP A 58 -8.62 12.03 14.39
CA ASP A 58 -8.25 12.76 13.17
C ASP A 58 -7.10 12.08 12.38
N ILE A 59 -7.26 10.78 12.09
CA ILE A 59 -6.24 10.03 11.35
C ILE A 59 -6.35 10.39 9.86
N GLN A 60 -5.38 11.17 9.39
CA GLN A 60 -5.21 11.50 7.99
C GLN A 60 -4.39 10.39 7.31
N TRP A 61 -5.07 9.45 6.65
CA TRP A 61 -4.37 8.45 5.85
C TRP A 61 -3.66 9.12 4.67
N PRO A 62 -2.39 8.77 4.39
CA PRO A 62 -1.71 9.25 3.19
C PRO A 62 -2.54 8.93 1.94
N LYS A 63 -2.36 9.72 0.87
CA LYS A 63 -3.03 9.47 -0.40
C LYS A 63 -2.43 8.25 -1.11
N THR A 64 -3.28 7.46 -1.74
CA THR A 64 -2.84 6.37 -2.61
C THR A 64 -2.01 6.91 -3.78
N PRO A 65 -0.91 6.24 -4.16
CA PRO A 65 -0.21 6.55 -5.41
C PRO A 65 -1.12 6.27 -6.63
N GLU A 66 -0.84 6.94 -7.75
CA GLU A 66 -1.59 6.80 -9.03
C GLU A 66 -1.31 5.47 -9.75
#